data_AF-A0AAW5EGE3-F1
#
_entry.id   AF-A0AAW5EGE3-F1
#
_cell.length_a   1.000
_cell.length_b   1.000
_cell.length_c   1.000
_cell.angle_alpha   90.00
_cell.angle_beta   90.00
_cell.angle_gamma   90.00
#
_symmetry.space_group_name_H-M   'P 1'
#
loop_
_entity.id
_entity.type
_entity.pdbx_description
1 polymer ?
#
loop_
_entity_poly.entity_id
_entity_poly.type
_entity_poly.pdbx_seq_one_letter_code
_entity_poly.pdbx_strand_id
1 'polypeptide(L)'
;PKEVHPMNLMQTAVAALGALEGENEDFSDQDEKIIRLLGILPSMLCYWHHYVNFGKEIDFDSNQTSIAGYFLEKLKLEAPKEDFIKAMQCSLILYAEHEFNASTFTARICASTKSDIFSAVAAAIGALRGPLHGGANEAAMHLIESFKSVEDAIEGVNKKL
;
A
#
# COMPACT_ATOMS: atom_id res chain seq x y z
N PRO A 1 6.84 7.92 -13.76
CA PRO A 1 8.33 8.01 -13.79
C PRO A 1 8.94 6.86 -12.98
N LYS A 2 10.17 6.44 -13.32
CA LYS A 2 10.86 5.34 -12.60
C LYS A 2 11.30 5.73 -11.19
N GLU A 3 11.83 6.94 -11.04
CA GLU A 3 12.40 7.43 -9.77
C GLU A 3 11.36 7.93 -8.75
N VAL A 4 10.06 7.74 -9.03
CA VAL A 4 9.02 8.21 -8.10
C VAL A 4 8.86 7.19 -6.97
N HIS A 5 8.74 7.69 -5.74
CA HIS A 5 8.42 6.85 -4.59
C HIS A 5 7.08 6.12 -4.82
N PRO A 6 6.97 4.79 -4.60
CA PRO A 6 5.73 4.05 -4.83
C PRO A 6 4.50 4.65 -4.14
N MET A 7 4.62 5.15 -2.91
CA MET A 7 3.53 5.85 -2.22
C MET A 7 3.03 7.12 -2.94
N ASN A 8 3.90 7.88 -3.62
CA ASN A 8 3.46 9.06 -4.39
C ASN A 8 2.66 8.63 -5.64
N LEU A 9 3.06 7.53 -6.28
CA LEU A 9 2.27 6.92 -7.33
C LEU A 9 0.89 6.52 -6.79
N MET A 10 0.84 5.76 -5.69
CA MET A 10 -0.42 5.29 -5.14
C MET A 10 -1.36 6.45 -4.78
N GLN A 11 -0.84 7.49 -4.12
CA GLN A 11 -1.61 8.70 -3.81
C GLN A 11 -2.20 9.34 -5.08
N THR A 12 -1.37 9.49 -6.12
CA THR A 12 -1.79 10.08 -7.40
C THR A 12 -2.81 9.20 -8.11
N ALA A 13 -2.62 7.89 -8.10
CA ALA A 13 -3.48 6.94 -8.77
C ALA A 13 -4.88 6.88 -8.12
N VAL A 14 -4.96 6.93 -6.79
CA VAL A 14 -6.25 7.01 -6.08
C VAL A 14 -6.98 8.31 -6.42
N ALA A 15 -6.29 9.46 -6.38
CA ALA A 15 -6.90 10.75 -6.72
C ALA A 15 -7.37 10.78 -8.19
N ALA A 16 -6.57 10.23 -9.11
CA ALA A 16 -6.94 10.11 -10.52
C ALA A 16 -8.14 9.19 -10.73
N LEU A 17 -8.23 8.09 -9.98
CA LEU A 17 -9.38 7.19 -10.04
C LEU A 17 -10.65 7.89 -9.55
N GLY A 18 -10.58 8.74 -8.52
CA GLY A 18 -11.73 9.54 -8.08
C GLY A 18 -12.24 10.51 -9.16
N ALA A 19 -11.38 11.00 -10.05
CA ALA A 19 -11.80 11.81 -11.19
C ALA A 19 -12.49 10.99 -12.31
N LEU A 20 -12.25 9.68 -12.37
CA LEU A 20 -12.78 8.76 -13.39
C LEU A 20 -14.02 7.99 -12.91
N GLU A 21 -14.01 7.56 -11.66
CA GLU A 21 -14.98 6.67 -11.03
C GLU A 21 -15.56 7.30 -9.75
N GLY A 22 -15.68 8.63 -9.72
CA GLY A 22 -16.09 9.40 -8.53
C GLY A 22 -17.34 8.90 -7.81
N GLU A 23 -17.40 9.21 -6.52
CA GLU A 23 -18.51 8.90 -5.63
C GLU A 23 -19.68 9.88 -5.83
N ASN A 24 -20.91 9.41 -5.65
CA ASN A 24 -22.08 10.27 -5.68
C ASN A 24 -22.06 11.30 -4.55
N GLU A 25 -22.62 12.50 -4.77
CA GLU A 25 -22.67 13.56 -3.76
C GLU A 25 -23.46 13.18 -2.49
N ASP A 26 -24.35 12.20 -2.60
CA ASP A 26 -25.14 11.66 -1.48
C ASP A 26 -24.48 10.45 -0.79
N PHE A 27 -23.29 10.04 -1.27
CA PHE A 27 -22.52 8.89 -0.77
C PHE A 27 -23.27 7.54 -0.89
N SER A 28 -24.29 7.45 -1.75
CA SER A 28 -25.11 6.25 -1.91
C SER A 28 -24.33 5.03 -2.43
N ASP A 29 -23.19 5.26 -3.09
CA ASP A 29 -22.33 4.25 -3.69
C ASP A 29 -20.97 4.08 -2.96
N GLN A 30 -20.81 4.66 -1.76
CA GLN A 30 -19.56 4.64 -1.00
C GLN A 30 -18.95 3.24 -0.82
N ASP A 31 -19.78 2.26 -0.46
CA ASP A 31 -19.37 0.87 -0.26
C ASP A 31 -18.83 0.23 -1.55
N GLU A 32 -19.45 0.54 -2.70
CA GLU A 32 -18.96 0.09 -4.00
C GLU A 32 -17.59 0.71 -4.30
N LYS A 33 -17.43 2.01 -4.06
CA LYS A 33 -16.16 2.73 -4.32
C LYS A 33 -15.02 2.24 -3.45
N ILE A 34 -15.27 1.96 -2.16
CA ILE A 34 -14.21 1.47 -1.28
C ILE A 34 -13.82 0.02 -1.60
N ILE A 35 -14.78 -0.84 -1.97
CA ILE A 35 -14.50 -2.20 -2.45
C ILE A 35 -13.70 -2.15 -3.76
N ARG A 36 -14.07 -1.25 -4.68
CA ARG A 36 -13.37 -1.01 -5.94
C ARG A 36 -11.92 -0.58 -5.70
N LEU A 37 -11.70 0.38 -4.79
CA LEU A 37 -10.37 0.81 -4.39
C LEU A 37 -9.55 -0.34 -3.81
N LEU A 38 -10.11 -1.08 -2.85
CA LEU A 38 -9.42 -2.21 -2.21
C LEU A 38 -8.97 -3.26 -3.24
N GLY A 39 -9.80 -3.56 -4.24
CA GLY A 39 -9.49 -4.52 -5.29
C GLY A 39 -8.45 -4.04 -6.31
N ILE A 40 -8.43 -2.75 -6.66
CA ILE A 40 -7.59 -2.23 -7.75
C ILE A 40 -6.19 -1.75 -7.31
N LEU A 41 -6.01 -1.38 -6.04
CA LEU A 41 -4.74 -0.87 -5.53
C LEU A 41 -3.53 -1.80 -5.82
N PRO A 42 -3.61 -3.14 -5.65
CA PRO A 42 -2.52 -4.03 -6.01
C PRO A 42 -2.19 -3.98 -7.51
N SER A 43 -3.19 -3.89 -8.38
CA SER A 43 -3.02 -3.82 -9.83
C SER A 43 -2.31 -2.55 -10.26
N MET A 44 -2.68 -1.40 -9.68
CA MET A 44 -2.04 -0.10 -9.95
C MET A 44 -0.54 -0.16 -9.63
N LEU A 45 -0.20 -0.68 -8.45
CA LEU A 45 1.19 -0.80 -8.00
C LEU A 45 1.99 -1.75 -8.89
N CYS A 46 1.46 -2.95 -9.15
CA CYS A 46 2.17 -3.98 -9.92
C CYS A 46 2.36 -3.57 -11.38
N TYR A 47 1.33 -2.97 -12.00
CA TYR A 47 1.44 -2.47 -13.37
C TYR A 47 2.53 -1.41 -13.48
N TRP A 48 2.48 -0.39 -12.61
CA TRP A 48 3.51 0.65 -12.62
C TRP A 48 4.90 0.05 -12.39
N HIS A 49 5.05 -0.83 -11.39
CA HIS A 49 6.34 -1.45 -11.07
C HIS A 49 6.94 -2.16 -12.28
N HIS A 50 6.15 -2.99 -12.97
CA HIS A 50 6.63 -3.73 -14.14
C HIS A 50 6.88 -2.83 -15.35
N TYR A 51 6.01 -1.85 -15.58
CA TYR A 51 6.14 -0.93 -16.68
C TYR A 51 7.41 -0.07 -16.56
N VAL A 52 7.67 0.53 -15.40
CA VAL A 52 8.82 1.46 -15.25
C VAL A 52 10.16 0.75 -15.06
N ASN A 53 10.18 -0.47 -14.51
CA ASN A 53 11.43 -1.20 -14.27
C ASN A 53 11.82 -2.10 -15.43
N PHE A 54 10.84 -2.67 -16.15
CA PHE A 54 11.08 -3.69 -17.16
C PHE A 54 10.46 -3.38 -18.53
N GLY A 55 9.74 -2.25 -18.68
CA GLY A 55 9.04 -1.92 -19.92
C GLY A 55 7.93 -2.91 -20.25
N LYS A 56 7.39 -3.61 -19.24
CA LYS A 56 6.41 -4.68 -19.42
C LYS A 56 5.03 -4.24 -18.97
N GLU A 57 4.08 -4.26 -19.90
CA GLU A 57 2.67 -4.23 -19.58
C GLU A 57 2.23 -5.63 -19.13
N ILE A 58 1.56 -5.70 -17.98
CA ILE A 58 1.09 -6.97 -17.40
C ILE A 58 -0.42 -7.11 -17.61
N ASP A 59 -0.89 -8.34 -17.76
CA ASP A 59 -2.32 -8.64 -17.70
C ASP A 59 -2.83 -8.63 -16.26
N PHE A 60 -4.13 -8.44 -16.09
CA PHE A 60 -4.79 -8.42 -14.78
C PHE A 60 -5.58 -9.70 -14.48
N ASP A 61 -5.61 -10.66 -15.41
CA ASP A 61 -6.33 -11.92 -15.25
C ASP A 61 -5.67 -12.77 -14.17
N SER A 62 -6.47 -13.33 -13.26
CA SER A 62 -5.95 -14.09 -12.13
C SER A 62 -7.00 -15.08 -11.64
N ASN A 63 -6.53 -16.27 -11.25
CA ASN A 63 -7.34 -17.27 -10.57
C ASN A 63 -7.17 -17.23 -9.04
N GLN A 64 -6.36 -16.30 -8.52
CA GLN A 64 -6.20 -16.10 -7.08
C GLN A 64 -7.51 -15.62 -6.47
N THR A 65 -7.89 -16.23 -5.35
CA THR A 65 -9.14 -15.94 -4.63
C THR A 65 -8.97 -14.95 -3.48
N SER A 66 -7.77 -14.38 -3.32
CA SER A 66 -7.47 -13.39 -2.27
C SER A 66 -6.58 -12.27 -2.79
N ILE A 67 -6.70 -11.09 -2.19
CA ILE A 67 -5.84 -9.92 -2.48
C ILE A 67 -4.36 -10.27 -2.28
N ALA A 68 -4.03 -11.02 -1.22
CA ALA A 68 -2.68 -11.47 -0.93
C ALA A 68 -2.10 -12.34 -2.07
N GLY A 69 -2.87 -13.34 -2.52
CA GLY A 69 -2.48 -14.20 -3.63
C GLY A 69 -2.31 -13.40 -4.92
N TYR A 70 -3.30 -12.56 -5.26
CA TYR A 70 -3.26 -11.69 -6.44
C TYR A 70 -2.04 -10.77 -6.43
N PHE A 71 -1.77 -10.10 -5.31
CA PHE A 71 -0.64 -9.19 -5.18
C PHE A 71 0.69 -9.93 -5.39
N LEU A 72 0.89 -11.07 -4.74
CA LEU A 72 2.12 -11.85 -4.88
C LEU A 72 2.30 -12.39 -6.30
N GLU A 73 1.22 -12.87 -6.92
CA GLU A 73 1.22 -13.34 -8.30
C GLU A 73 1.62 -12.23 -9.26
N LYS A 74 0.99 -11.06 -9.17
CA LYS A 74 1.25 -9.94 -10.10
C LYS A 74 2.57 -9.23 -9.81
N LEU A 75 3.04 -9.22 -8.58
CA LEU A 75 4.36 -8.69 -8.25
C LEU A 75 5.47 -9.54 -8.86
N LYS A 76 5.38 -10.87 -8.75
CA LYS A 76 6.44 -11.79 -9.19
C LYS A 76 6.25 -12.37 -10.60
N LEU A 77 5.05 -12.22 -11.17
CA LEU A 77 4.61 -12.84 -12.42
C LEU A 77 4.79 -14.37 -12.42
N GLU A 78 4.53 -14.98 -11.26
CA GLU A 78 4.57 -16.43 -11.02
C GLU A 78 3.49 -16.83 -10.02
N ALA A 79 3.05 -18.10 -10.04
CA ALA A 79 2.10 -18.59 -9.07
C ALA A 79 2.71 -18.56 -7.64
N PRO A 80 2.08 -17.88 -6.67
CA PRO A 80 2.62 -17.79 -5.33
C PRO A 80 2.51 -19.12 -4.57
N LYS A 81 3.50 -19.39 -3.71
CA LYS A 81 3.45 -20.52 -2.78
C LYS A 81 2.42 -20.25 -1.68
N GLU A 82 1.70 -21.30 -1.28
CA GLU A 82 0.65 -21.21 -0.25
C GLU A 82 1.14 -20.56 1.06
N ASP A 83 2.34 -20.89 1.53
CA ASP A 83 2.90 -20.31 2.75
C ASP A 83 3.14 -18.80 2.63
N PHE A 84 3.47 -18.30 1.44
CA PHE A 84 3.62 -16.86 1.19
C PHE A 84 2.27 -16.16 1.15
N ILE A 85 1.24 -16.80 0.58
CA ILE A 85 -0.13 -16.28 0.61
C ILE A 85 -0.60 -16.13 2.06
N LYS A 86 -0.41 -17.17 2.88
CA LYS A 86 -0.78 -17.15 4.31
C LYS A 86 -0.04 -16.07 5.09
N ALA A 87 1.27 -15.95 4.88
CA ALA A 87 2.08 -14.91 5.53
C ALA A 87 1.59 -13.50 5.14
N MET A 88 1.32 -13.28 3.85
CA MET A 88 0.81 -12.01 3.35
C MET A 88 -0.60 -11.70 3.88
N GLN A 89 -1.50 -12.69 3.93
CA GLN A 89 -2.83 -12.51 4.54
C GLN A 89 -2.74 -12.12 6.02
N CYS A 90 -1.90 -12.81 6.79
CA CYS A 90 -1.66 -12.47 8.19
C CYS A 90 -1.16 -11.03 8.33
N SER A 91 -0.20 -10.63 7.49
CA SER A 91 0.31 -9.26 7.47
C SER A 91 -0.79 -8.24 7.15
N LEU A 92 -1.60 -8.46 6.11
CA LEU A 92 -2.70 -7.58 5.74
C LEU A 92 -3.75 -7.45 6.86
N ILE A 93 -4.07 -8.54 7.55
CA ILE A 93 -5.00 -8.52 8.69
C ILE A 93 -4.42 -7.71 9.85
N LEU A 94 -3.15 -7.92 10.20
CA LEU A 94 -2.49 -7.20 11.29
C LEU A 94 -2.36 -5.69 11.02
N TYR A 95 -2.23 -5.29 9.76
CA TYR A 95 -2.17 -3.89 9.33
C TYR A 95 -3.54 -3.27 9.02
N ALA A 96 -4.64 -4.03 9.11
CA ALA A 96 -5.94 -3.60 8.59
C ALA A 96 -6.52 -2.40 9.35
N GLU A 97 -6.32 -2.33 10.67
CA GLU A 97 -6.90 -1.29 11.52
C GLU A 97 -6.04 -1.04 12.76
N HIS A 98 -5.87 0.24 13.12
CA HIS A 98 -5.07 0.63 14.29
C HIS A 98 -5.52 1.98 14.88
N GLU A 99 -6.82 2.12 15.08
CA GLU A 99 -7.53 3.24 15.71
C GLU A 99 -7.13 4.61 15.12
N PHE A 100 -6.89 5.63 15.95
CA PHE A 100 -6.71 7.02 15.53
C PHE A 100 -5.23 7.39 15.32
N ASN A 101 -4.54 6.60 14.50
CA ASN A 101 -3.21 6.96 14.01
C ASN A 101 -3.28 8.12 12.99
N ALA A 102 -2.13 8.70 12.63
CA ALA A 102 -2.04 9.91 11.81
C ALA A 102 -2.77 9.80 10.46
N SER A 103 -2.66 8.66 9.76
CA SER A 103 -3.35 8.47 8.48
C SER A 103 -4.85 8.31 8.65
N THR A 104 -5.30 7.54 9.64
CA THR A 104 -6.74 7.41 9.95
C THR A 104 -7.34 8.76 10.32
N PHE A 105 -6.68 9.53 11.17
CA PHE A 105 -7.14 10.86 11.57
C PHE A 105 -7.19 11.83 10.39
N THR A 106 -6.22 11.76 9.49
CA THR A 106 -6.21 12.56 8.24
C THR A 106 -7.40 12.23 7.34
N ALA A 107 -7.70 10.94 7.11
CA ALA A 107 -8.91 10.55 6.37
C ALA A 107 -10.18 11.11 7.01
N ARG A 108 -10.28 11.05 8.35
CA ARG A 108 -11.44 11.56 9.10
C ARG A 108 -11.58 13.08 8.99
N ILE A 109 -10.48 13.84 9.02
CA ILE A 109 -10.52 15.29 8.80
C ILE A 109 -11.04 15.59 7.40
N CYS A 110 -10.53 14.92 6.37
CA CYS A 110 -10.99 15.07 5.00
C CYS A 110 -12.50 14.79 4.89
N ALA A 111 -12.95 13.63 5.40
CA ALA A 111 -14.36 13.24 5.41
C ALA A 111 -15.26 14.21 6.20
N SER A 112 -14.75 14.86 7.25
CA SER A 112 -15.53 15.82 8.07
C SER A 112 -16.01 17.04 7.29
N THR A 113 -15.40 17.30 6.14
CA THR A 113 -15.76 18.38 5.22
C THR A 113 -16.77 17.94 4.14
N LYS A 114 -17.29 16.70 4.21
CA LYS A 114 -18.08 16.03 3.17
C LYS A 114 -17.32 15.84 1.84
N SER A 115 -16.01 15.62 1.92
CA SER A 115 -15.22 15.19 0.76
C SER A 115 -15.45 13.71 0.46
N ASP A 116 -15.24 13.32 -0.79
CA ASP A 116 -15.40 11.95 -1.27
C ASP A 116 -14.33 10.97 -0.71
N ILE A 117 -14.62 9.68 -0.81
CA ILE A 117 -13.78 8.59 -0.32
C ILE A 117 -12.40 8.53 -1.00
N PHE A 118 -12.28 8.88 -2.27
CA PHE A 118 -10.98 8.89 -2.98
C PHE A 118 -10.08 9.98 -2.43
N SER A 119 -10.63 11.18 -2.20
CA SER A 119 -9.92 12.28 -1.55
C SER A 119 -9.44 11.91 -0.15
N ALA A 120 -10.30 11.28 0.66
CA ALA A 120 -9.95 10.85 2.01
C ALA A 120 -8.83 9.79 2.02
N VAL A 121 -8.90 8.79 1.13
CA VAL A 121 -7.88 7.75 1.00
C VAL A 121 -6.57 8.32 0.45
N ALA A 122 -6.61 9.19 -0.56
CA ALA A 122 -5.41 9.84 -1.10
C ALA A 122 -4.70 10.70 -0.03
N ALA A 123 -5.44 11.42 0.80
CA ALA A 123 -4.88 12.18 1.92
C ALA A 123 -4.22 11.25 2.97
N ALA A 124 -4.88 10.14 3.32
CA ALA A 124 -4.35 9.16 4.25
C ALA A 124 -3.07 8.48 3.74
N ILE A 125 -2.99 8.17 2.43
CA ILE A 125 -1.75 7.64 1.81
C ILE A 125 -0.61 8.66 1.97
N GLY A 126 -0.90 9.95 1.77
CA GLY A 126 0.08 11.02 1.99
C GLY A 126 0.61 11.07 3.42
N ALA A 127 -0.27 10.94 4.42
CA ALA A 127 0.12 10.87 5.83
C ALA A 127 0.90 9.58 6.15
N LEU A 128 0.47 8.42 5.62
CA LEU A 128 1.11 7.13 5.82
C LEU A 128 2.51 7.07 5.22
N ARG A 129 2.75 7.77 4.11
CA ARG A 129 4.08 7.86 3.47
C ARG A 129 5.17 8.40 4.41
N GLY A 130 4.82 9.20 5.42
CA GLY A 130 5.80 9.80 6.32
C GLY A 130 6.73 8.76 6.97
N PRO A 131 8.05 9.00 7.06
CA PRO A 131 8.99 8.02 7.62
C PRO A 131 8.74 7.71 9.11
N LEU A 132 8.09 8.63 9.83
CA LEU A 132 7.69 8.45 11.23
C LEU A 132 6.34 7.73 11.40
N HIS A 133 5.72 7.31 10.30
CA HIS A 133 4.46 6.57 10.30
C HIS A 133 4.63 5.27 9.51
N GLY A 134 4.20 5.21 8.24
CA GLY A 134 4.24 3.97 7.44
C GLY A 134 5.63 3.57 6.95
N GLY A 135 6.64 4.45 7.01
CA GLY A 135 8.02 4.13 6.59
C GLY A 135 8.87 3.41 7.64
N ALA A 136 8.32 3.13 8.83
CA ALA A 136 9.10 2.58 9.93
C ALA A 136 9.62 1.15 9.67
N ASN A 137 8.86 0.32 8.96
CA ASN A 137 9.28 -1.06 8.65
C ASN A 137 10.41 -1.11 7.61
N GLU A 138 10.40 -0.21 6.62
CA GLU A 138 11.49 -0.01 5.66
C GLU A 138 12.76 0.44 6.38
N ALA A 139 12.65 1.41 7.30
CA ALA A 139 13.76 1.83 8.14
C ALA A 139 14.30 0.70 9.03
N ALA A 140 13.42 -0.14 9.58
CA ALA A 140 13.82 -1.32 10.36
C ALA A 140 14.57 -2.34 9.49
N MET A 141 14.11 -2.60 8.26
CA MET A 141 14.81 -3.49 7.33
C MET A 141 16.20 -2.95 6.96
N HIS A 142 16.31 -1.65 6.65
CA HIS A 142 17.61 -1.02 6.38
C HIS A 142 18.57 -1.12 7.57
N LEU A 143 18.06 -1.00 8.80
CA LEU A 143 18.88 -1.20 10.00
C LEU A 143 19.37 -2.66 10.08
N ILE A 144 18.47 -3.63 9.90
CA ILE A 144 18.80 -5.07 9.95
C ILE A 144 19.85 -5.42 8.88
N GLU A 145 19.66 -4.96 7.64
CA GLU A 145 20.57 -5.22 6.50
C GLU A 145 21.94 -4.53 6.64
N SER A 146 22.05 -3.51 7.50
CA SER A 146 23.33 -2.83 7.73
C SER A 146 24.35 -3.66 8.52
N PHE A 147 23.91 -4.74 9.17
CA PHE A 147 24.74 -5.60 10.00
C PHE A 147 25.07 -6.92 9.30
N LYS A 148 26.27 -7.44 9.58
CA LYS A 148 26.78 -8.67 8.93
C LYS A 148 26.60 -9.94 9.75
N SER A 149 26.40 -9.81 11.06
CA SER A 149 26.16 -10.92 11.97
C SER A 149 25.34 -10.45 13.17
N VAL A 150 24.92 -11.40 14.00
CA VAL A 150 24.18 -11.12 15.23
C VAL A 150 25.03 -10.31 16.21
N GLU A 151 26.33 -10.62 16.32
CA GLU A 151 27.26 -9.91 17.20
C GLU A 151 27.45 -8.45 16.76
N ASP A 152 27.62 -8.22 15.45
CA ASP A 152 27.72 -6.89 14.84
C ASP A 152 26.45 -6.07 15.08
N ALA A 153 25.28 -6.71 14.96
CA ALA A 153 23.99 -6.07 15.26
C ALA A 153 23.86 -5.67 16.74
N ILE A 154 24.25 -6.54 17.67
CA ILE A 154 24.20 -6.24 19.12
C ILE A 154 25.10 -5.05 19.44
N GLU A 155 26.35 -5.04 18.96
CA GLU A 155 27.28 -3.94 19.18
C GLU A 155 26.78 -2.65 18.52
N GLY A 156 26.30 -2.74 17.27
CA GLY A 156 25.83 -1.62 16.48
C GLY A 156 24.58 -0.95 17.04
N VAL A 157 23.62 -1.72 17.55
CA VAL A 157 22.42 -1.19 18.22
C VAL A 157 22.79 -0.54 19.56
N ASN A 158 23.65 -1.18 20.37
CA ASN A 158 24.08 -0.61 21.65
C ASN A 158 24.80 0.74 21.51
N LYS A 159 25.51 0.98 20.39
CA LYS A 159 26.14 2.28 20.10
C LYS A 159 25.15 3.38 19.70
N LYS A 160 23.92 3.02 19.31
CA LYS A 160 22.86 3.96 18.86
C LYS A 160 21.90 4.34 19.98
N LEU A 161 21.89 3.59 21.09
CA LEU A 161 21.13 3.86 22.31
C LEU A 161 21.92 4.79 23.24
#